data_AF-A0A838TL65-F1
#
_entry.id   AF-A0A838TL65-F1
#
_cell.length_a   1.000
_cell.length_b   1.000
_cell.length_c   1.000
_cell.angle_alpha   90.00
_cell.angle_beta   90.00
_cell.angle_gamma   90.00
#
_symmetry.space_group_name_H-M   'P 1'
#
loop_
_entity.id
_entity.type
_entity.pdbx_description
1 polymer ?
#
loop_
_entity_poly.entity_id
_entity_poly.type
_entity_poly.pdbx_seq_one_letter_code
_entity_poly.pdbx_strand_id
1 'polypeptide(L)'
;AHKLIQKEIWLLENDFKKFANKSAPISLLGFTMINEEEDLGEILEIIEQPHQVLCKILLNDKEALIPIHEEFLNKIDKKNRKVYVTLPDGLLDIYR
;
A
#
# COMPACT_ATOMS: atom_id res chain seq x y z
N ALA A 1 16.35 26.20 13.94
CA ALA A 1 15.83 24.86 13.60
C ALA A 1 14.74 24.86 12.50
N HIS A 2 14.05 25.96 12.19
CA HIS A 2 12.90 25.99 11.26
C HIS A 2 13.18 25.90 9.74
N LYS A 3 14.43 25.69 9.29
CA LYS A 3 14.83 25.91 7.87
C LYS A 3 14.47 24.76 6.90
N LEU A 4 13.91 23.67 7.42
CA LEU A 4 13.62 22.43 6.67
C LEU A 4 12.14 22.02 6.72
N ILE A 5 11.29 22.81 7.36
CA ILE A 5 9.86 22.50 7.49
C ILE A 5 9.20 22.64 6.09
N GLN A 6 8.33 21.69 5.73
CA GLN A 6 7.58 21.63 4.46
C GLN A 6 8.43 21.53 3.18
N LYS A 7 9.69 21.11 3.27
CA LYS A 7 10.46 20.79 2.07
C LYS A 7 10.18 19.36 1.65
N GLU A 8 9.83 19.19 0.39
CA GLU A 8 9.78 17.88 -0.26
C GLU A 8 11.21 17.34 -0.37
N ILE A 9 11.40 16.10 0.06
CA ILE A 9 12.67 15.39 -0.03
C ILE A 9 12.42 14.14 -0.86
N TRP A 10 13.32 13.90 -1.79
CA TRP A 10 13.26 12.79 -2.73
C TRP A 10 14.35 11.79 -2.39
N LEU A 11 14.03 10.50 -2.51
CA LEU A 11 14.99 9.41 -2.33
C LEU A 11 15.03 8.57 -3.60
N LEU A 12 16.24 8.23 -4.06
CA LEU A 12 16.39 7.34 -5.20
C LEU A 12 15.94 5.93 -4.85
N GLU A 13 15.34 5.23 -5.83
CA GLU A 13 14.83 3.87 -5.63
C GLU A 13 15.91 2.89 -5.14
N ASN A 14 17.14 3.02 -5.64
CA ASN A 14 18.28 2.20 -5.22
C ASN A 14 18.66 2.42 -3.76
N ASP A 15 18.65 3.68 -3.31
CA ASP A 15 18.95 4.02 -1.92
C ASP A 15 17.82 3.57 -1.00
N PHE A 16 16.57 3.73 -1.43
CA PHE A 16 15.41 3.18 -0.73
C PHE A 16 15.56 1.66 -0.53
N LYS A 17 15.85 0.89 -1.59
CA LYS A 17 16.05 -0.57 -1.47
C LYS A 17 17.20 -0.97 -0.54
N LYS A 18 18.21 -0.11 -0.39
CA LYS A 18 19.39 -0.34 0.45
C LYS A 18 19.14 -0.02 1.93
N PHE A 19 18.40 1.05 2.21
CA PHE A 19 18.24 1.60 3.56
C PHE A 19 16.86 1.34 4.17
N ALA A 20 15.82 1.12 3.38
CA ALA A 20 14.49 0.83 3.89
C ALA A 20 14.43 -0.59 4.46
N ASN A 21 13.76 -0.72 5.61
CA ASN A 21 13.49 -2.02 6.19
C ASN A 21 12.56 -2.81 5.26
N LYS A 22 12.88 -4.08 5.00
CA LYS A 22 12.05 -4.98 4.17
C LYS A 22 10.65 -5.23 4.74
N SER A 23 10.45 -4.89 6.02
CA SER A 23 9.15 -4.96 6.70
C SER A 23 8.43 -3.61 6.74
N ALA A 24 9.03 -2.54 6.22
CA ALA A 24 8.38 -1.24 6.18
C ALA A 24 7.16 -1.30 5.25
N PRO A 25 6.03 -0.66 5.62
CA PRO A 25 4.82 -0.70 4.80
C PRO A 25 5.07 -0.19 3.38
N ILE A 26 5.85 0.90 3.25
CA ILE A 26 6.25 1.49 1.97
C ILE A 26 6.93 0.52 0.99
N SER A 27 7.44 -0.63 1.45
CA SER A 27 7.97 -1.69 0.57
C SER A 27 6.92 -2.37 -0.31
N LEU A 28 5.63 -2.19 -0.02
CA LEU A 28 4.51 -2.73 -0.79
C LEU A 28 4.13 -1.84 -1.99
N LEU A 29 4.75 -0.67 -2.13
CA LEU A 29 4.47 0.24 -3.25
C LEU A 29 4.76 -0.48 -4.58
N GLY A 30 3.83 -0.40 -5.52
CA GLY A 30 3.92 -1.07 -6.81
C GLY A 30 3.70 -2.59 -6.78
N PHE A 31 3.17 -3.14 -5.69
CA PHE A 31 2.69 -4.53 -5.65
C PHE A 31 1.25 -4.59 -6.14
N THR A 32 0.87 -5.72 -6.75
CA THR A 32 -0.52 -6.01 -7.10
C THR A 32 -1.27 -6.50 -5.87
N MET A 33 -2.40 -5.87 -5.55
CA MET A 33 -3.28 -6.27 -4.46
C MET A 33 -4.35 -7.23 -4.98
N ILE A 34 -4.54 -8.34 -4.27
CA ILE A 34 -5.52 -9.38 -4.61
C ILE A 34 -6.40 -9.58 -3.39
N ASN A 35 -7.71 -9.38 -3.56
CA ASN A 35 -8.71 -9.68 -2.54
C ASN A 35 -9.37 -11.02 -2.86
N GLU A 36 -9.06 -12.05 -2.08
CA GLU A 36 -9.46 -13.43 -2.36
C GLU A 36 -9.00 -13.91 -3.76
N GLU A 37 -9.88 -13.86 -4.76
CA GLU A 37 -9.61 -14.20 -6.16
C GLU A 37 -9.70 -12.98 -7.11
N GLU A 38 -10.10 -11.82 -6.60
CA GLU A 38 -10.25 -10.57 -7.36
C GLU A 38 -8.92 -9.79 -7.39
N ASP A 39 -8.44 -9.46 -8.59
CA ASP A 39 -7.31 -8.55 -8.77
C ASP A 39 -7.80 -7.10 -8.64
N LEU A 40 -7.35 -6.43 -7.58
CA LEU A 40 -7.71 -5.04 -7.30
C LEU A 40 -6.78 -4.03 -7.97
N GLY A 41 -5.70 -4.50 -8.59
CA GLY A 41 -4.71 -3.66 -9.26
C GLY A 41 -3.49 -3.31 -8.41
N GLU A 42 -2.69 -2.36 -8.92
CA GLU A 42 -1.42 -1.95 -8.32
C GLU A 42 -1.60 -0.97 -7.16
N ILE A 43 -0.81 -1.13 -6.10
CA ILE A 43 -0.71 -0.17 -5.00
C ILE A 43 0.06 1.06 -5.49
N LEU A 44 -0.68 2.14 -5.71
CA LEU A 44 -0.18 3.41 -6.24
C LEU A 44 0.43 4.30 -5.15
N GLU A 45 -0.10 4.23 -3.93
CA GLU A 45 0.32 5.08 -2.82
C GLU A 45 0.21 4.34 -1.50
N ILE A 46 1.07 4.68 -0.55
CA ILE A 46 1.04 4.16 0.82
C ILE A 46 1.01 5.35 1.77
N ILE A 47 -0.05 5.41 2.57
CA ILE A 47 -0.33 6.49 3.50
C ILE A 47 -0.23 5.93 4.91
N GLU A 48 0.80 6.35 5.65
CA GLU A 48 1.00 5.96 7.04
C GLU A 48 0.30 6.96 7.98
N GLN A 49 -0.67 6.49 8.75
CA GLN A 49 -1.38 7.24 9.79
C GLN A 49 -1.00 6.67 11.18
N PRO A 50 -1.19 7.43 12.28
CA PRO A 50 -0.84 6.96 13.63
C PRO A 50 -1.51 5.65 14.05
N HIS A 51 -2.68 5.35 13.48
CA HIS A 51 -3.47 4.17 13.84
C HIS A 51 -3.43 3.07 12.77
N GLN A 52 -3.09 3.39 11.52
CA GLN A 52 -3.16 2.42 10.42
C GLN A 52 -2.33 2.83 9.20
N VAL A 53 -2.04 1.86 8.35
CA VAL A 53 -1.51 2.10 7.00
C VAL A 53 -2.61 1.89 5.98
N LEU A 54 -2.74 2.82 5.04
CA LEU A 54 -3.67 2.73 3.91
C LEU A 54 -2.90 2.58 2.61
N CYS A 55 -3.32 1.64 1.77
CA CYS A 55 -2.87 1.49 0.40
C CYS A 55 -3.91 2.10 -0.53
N LYS A 56 -3.46 3.00 -1.42
CA LYS A 56 -4.29 3.50 -2.51
C LYS A 56 -4.12 2.60 -3.73
N ILE A 57 -5.24 2.16 -4.30
CA ILE A 57 -5.32 1.42 -5.55
C ILE A 57 -6.28 2.14 -6.51
N LEU A 58 -6.19 1.84 -7.80
CA LEU A 58 -7.15 2.32 -8.79
C LEU A 58 -8.15 1.21 -9.13
N LEU A 59 -9.34 1.31 -8.55
CA LEU A 59 -10.44 0.38 -8.77
C LEU A 59 -11.49 1.03 -9.66
N ASN A 60 -11.72 0.51 -10.88
CA ASN A 60 -12.70 1.05 -11.82
C ASN A 60 -12.57 2.58 -12.06
N ASP A 61 -11.35 3.06 -12.31
CA ASP A 61 -11.02 4.49 -12.47
C ASP A 61 -11.28 5.38 -11.22
N LYS A 62 -11.62 4.78 -10.07
CA LYS A 62 -11.76 5.46 -8.78
C LYS A 62 -10.63 5.07 -7.84
N GLU A 63 -10.11 6.04 -7.11
CA GLU A 63 -9.12 5.78 -6.06
C GLU A 63 -9.80 5.11 -4.86
N ALA A 64 -9.38 3.88 -4.53
CA ALA A 64 -9.84 3.18 -3.34
C ALA A 64 -8.73 3.11 -2.29
N LEU A 65 -9.07 3.43 -1.04
CA LEU A 65 -8.15 3.33 0.09
C LEU A 65 -8.44 2.05 0.87
N ILE A 66 -7.49 1.13 0.81
CA ILE A 66 -7.58 -0.19 1.44
C ILE A 66 -6.69 -0.21 2.69
N PRO A 67 -7.24 -0.46 3.89
CA PRO A 67 -6.44 -0.58 5.09
C PRO A 67 -5.62 -1.87 5.08
N ILE A 68 -4.30 -1.75 5.32
CA ILE A 68 -3.41 -2.89 5.54
C ILE A 68 -3.20 -3.05 7.04
N HIS A 69 -4.03 -3.90 7.63
CA HIS A 69 -3.92 -4.39 9.00
C HIS A 69 -3.65 -5.88 9.01
N GLU A 70 -3.06 -6.38 10.10
CA GLU A 70 -2.76 -7.82 10.26
C GLU A 70 -4.00 -8.71 10.12
N GLU A 71 -5.19 -8.20 10.46
CA GLU A 71 -6.45 -8.94 10.35
C GLU A 71 -6.89 -9.21 8.91
N PHE A 72 -6.56 -8.32 7.97
CA PHE A 72 -6.93 -8.45 6.56
C PHE A 72 -5.78 -8.96 5.69
N LEU A 73 -4.55 -8.92 6.21
CA LEU A 73 -3.35 -9.29 5.45
C LEU A 73 -3.10 -10.81 5.54
N ASN A 74 -3.46 -11.53 4.48
CA ASN A 74 -3.24 -12.98 4.43
C ASN A 74 -1.79 -13.34 4.13
N LYS A 75 -1.22 -12.71 3.09
CA LYS A 75 0.10 -13.09 2.58
C LYS A 75 0.74 -11.99 1.74
N ILE A 76 2.05 -11.80 1.89
CA ILE A 76 2.87 -10.98 0.98
C ILE A 76 3.80 -11.90 0.18
N ASP A 77 3.59 -11.99 -1.12
CA ASP A 77 4.48 -12.66 -2.05
C ASP A 77 5.45 -11.66 -2.68
N LYS A 78 6.64 -11.53 -2.06
CA LYS A 78 7.69 -10.62 -2.54
C LYS A 78 8.33 -11.07 -3.86
N LYS A 79 8.24 -12.35 -4.22
CA LYS A 79 8.82 -12.88 -5.47
C LYS A 79 7.96 -12.45 -6.65
N ASN A 80 6.65 -12.56 -6.51
CA ASN A 80 5.68 -12.22 -7.54
C ASN A 80 5.14 -10.78 -7.42
N ARG A 81 5.58 -10.01 -6.41
CA ARG A 81 5.09 -8.67 -6.08
C ARG A 81 3.57 -8.62 -5.91
N LYS A 82 3.03 -9.56 -5.11
CA LYS A 82 1.60 -9.67 -4.83
C LYS A 82 1.31 -9.57 -3.36
N VAL A 83 0.25 -8.86 -3.00
CA VAL A 83 -0.30 -8.77 -1.64
C VAL A 83 -1.68 -9.38 -1.65
N TYR A 84 -1.89 -10.42 -0.85
CA TYR A 84 -3.17 -11.10 -0.71
C TYR A 84 -3.84 -10.62 0.56
N VAL A 85 -5.06 -10.11 0.39
CA VAL A 85 -5.90 -9.63 1.48
C VAL A 85 -7.25 -10.34 1.47
N THR A 86 -7.91 -10.35 2.63
CA THR A 86 -9.35 -10.66 2.75
C THR A 86 -10.01 -9.47 3.39
N LEU A 87 -10.72 -8.70 2.56
CA LEU A 87 -11.44 -7.51 2.99
C LEU A 87 -12.87 -7.85 3.39
N PRO A 88 -13.50 -7.09 4.30
CA PRO A 88 -14.91 -7.27 4.63
C PRO A 88 -15.81 -7.04 3.42
N ASP A 89 -16.91 -7.79 3.37
CA ASP A 89 -18.00 -7.56 2.41
C ASP A 89 -18.47 -6.10 2.47
N GLY A 90 -18.68 -5.48 1.31
CA GLY A 90 -19.14 -4.10 1.21
C GLY A 90 -18.06 -3.02 1.25
N LEU A 91 -16.81 -3.33 1.64
CA LEU A 91 -15.72 -2.34 1.65
C LEU A 91 -15.35 -1.88 0.25
N LEU A 92 -15.38 -2.77 -0.74
CA LEU A 92 -15.10 -2.40 -2.13
C LEU A 92 -16.32 -1.74 -2.78
N ASP A 93 -17.53 -2.07 -2.33
CA ASP A 93 -18.77 -1.56 -2.93
C ASP A 93 -18.96 -0.05 -2.71
N ILE A 94 -18.37 0.53 -1.65
CA ILE A 94 -18.35 1.99 -1.46
C ILE A 94 -17.52 2.74 -2.51
N TYR A 95 -16.62 2.03 -3.21
CA TYR A 95 -15.78 2.59 -4.27
C TYR A 95 -16.27 2.21 -5.67
N ARG A 96 -17.20 1.25 -5.81
CA ARG A 96 -17.79 0.88 -7.11
C ARG A 96 -18.77 1.95 -7.61
#